data_AF-B7AQW0-F1
#
_entry.id   AF-B7AQW0-F1
#
_cell.length_a   1.000
_cell.length_b   1.000
_cell.length_c   1.000
_cell.angle_alpha   90.00
_cell.angle_beta   90.00
_cell.angle_gamma   90.00
#
_symmetry.space_group_name_H-M   'P 1'
#
loop_
_entity.id
_entity.type
_entity.pdbx_description
1 polymer ?
#
loop_
_entity_poly.entity_id
_entity_poly.type
_entity_poly.pdbx_seq_one_letter_code
_entity_poly.pdbx_strand_id
1 'polypeptide(L)'
;MKGAFMINSYYFSDGDIQLSPHFMLHEFQSRNGCDEVLIDDALIDLLEKVFRVSDASSATVNDGYREPGAYCRSISGLDKDAHAYGMAADIVFYSDNDVIPGSIICCIAQDLGCEGIGYMGNAVHLDTRGNGGYKNNHWYGDEILSRTVSDWHDYFAINEHFSDIGNSLIFEGGNIMNRAISPEQLKYEVNRYALTVLGREIGDADTYVELLSTGQLDWYEFTKRLQESEEAVKRWIKYTLFADILGRIPAQSEINWWYAQYVLHYELNKSLMCRRFAENYEAFRDEYI
;
A
#
# COMPACT_ATOMS: atom_id res chain seq x y z
N MET A 1 -8.80 -12.85 -11.27
CA MET A 1 -8.70 -13.76 -10.11
C MET A 1 -8.65 -12.88 -8.87
N LYS A 2 -9.53 -13.06 -7.88
CA LYS A 2 -9.38 -12.39 -6.58
C LYS A 2 -8.03 -12.81 -6.02
N GLY A 3 -7.12 -11.87 -5.79
CA GLY A 3 -5.81 -12.13 -5.19
C GLY A 3 -6.00 -12.83 -3.86
N ALA A 4 -5.05 -13.68 -3.47
CA ALA A 4 -5.10 -14.35 -2.18
C ALA A 4 -5.05 -13.29 -1.06
N PHE A 5 -6.18 -13.05 -0.40
CA PHE A 5 -6.27 -12.23 0.80
C PHE A 5 -5.55 -12.96 1.93
N MET A 6 -4.55 -12.33 2.52
CA MET A 6 -3.70 -12.93 3.53
C MET A 6 -3.69 -12.03 4.76
N ILE A 7 -4.19 -12.57 5.88
CA ILE A 7 -3.97 -11.97 7.19
C ILE A 7 -2.55 -12.35 7.60
N ASN A 8 -1.68 -11.37 7.66
CA ASN A 8 -0.31 -11.51 8.10
C ASN A 8 -0.22 -11.38 9.62
N SER A 9 0.71 -12.12 10.23
CA SER A 9 1.08 -11.96 11.63
C SER A 9 2.46 -11.33 11.69
N TYR A 10 2.54 -10.22 12.40
CA TYR A 10 3.77 -9.49 12.70
C TYR A 10 4.02 -9.53 14.20
N TYR A 11 5.28 -9.47 14.59
CA TYR A 11 5.67 -9.37 16.00
C TYR A 11 6.46 -8.08 16.20
N PHE A 12 6.04 -7.26 17.17
CA PHE A 12 6.72 -6.00 17.46
C PHE A 12 8.17 -6.23 17.94
N SER A 13 8.42 -7.38 18.55
CA SER A 13 9.75 -7.88 18.90
C SER A 13 10.69 -8.08 17.71
N ASP A 14 10.16 -8.24 16.48
CA ASP A 14 10.94 -8.29 15.24
C ASP A 14 11.24 -6.89 14.66
N GLY A 15 10.66 -5.85 15.26
CA GLY A 15 10.85 -4.46 14.89
C GLY A 15 9.63 -3.81 14.25
N ASP A 16 9.56 -2.49 14.37
CA ASP A 16 8.54 -1.68 13.72
C ASP A 16 8.88 -1.48 12.24
N ILE A 17 7.94 -1.84 11.35
CA ILE A 17 8.12 -1.81 9.89
C ILE A 17 7.14 -0.84 9.23
N GLN A 18 7.54 -0.31 8.09
CA GLN A 18 6.64 0.41 7.20
C GLN A 18 5.74 -0.60 6.46
N LEU A 19 4.42 -0.51 6.62
CA LEU A 19 3.45 -1.39 5.95
C LEU A 19 3.11 -0.87 4.55
N SER A 20 2.96 0.44 4.41
CA SER A 20 2.70 1.16 3.16
C SER A 20 3.18 2.61 3.29
N PRO A 21 3.17 3.45 2.24
CA PRO A 21 3.71 4.82 2.31
C PRO A 21 3.22 5.67 3.49
N HIS A 22 1.98 5.48 3.95
CA HIS A 22 1.38 6.30 5.00
C HIS A 22 1.16 5.57 6.33
N PHE A 23 1.48 4.27 6.42
CA PHE A 23 1.15 3.45 7.59
C PHE A 23 2.32 2.58 8.07
N MET A 24 2.53 2.56 9.38
CA MET A 24 3.54 1.78 10.11
C MET A 24 2.89 0.75 11.05
N LEU A 25 3.64 -0.30 11.36
CA LEU A 25 3.15 -1.42 12.18
C LEU A 25 2.67 -0.98 13.58
N HIS A 26 3.41 -0.10 14.25
CA HIS A 26 3.05 0.36 15.62
C HIS A 26 1.67 1.03 15.69
N GLU A 27 1.20 1.65 14.61
CA GLU A 27 -0.10 2.32 14.55
C GLU A 27 -1.26 1.33 14.68
N PHE A 28 -1.04 0.06 14.32
CA PHE A 28 -2.03 -1.00 14.38
C PHE A 28 -1.87 -1.91 15.60
N GLN A 29 -0.88 -1.68 16.45
CA GLN A 29 -0.67 -2.51 17.63
C GLN A 29 -1.82 -2.38 18.63
N SER A 30 -2.23 -3.51 19.19
CA SER A 30 -3.20 -3.54 20.29
C SER A 30 -2.74 -2.66 21.44
N ARG A 31 -3.59 -1.75 21.91
CA ARG A 31 -3.17 -0.72 22.89
C ARG A 31 -2.81 -1.28 24.27
N ASN A 32 -3.06 -2.56 24.53
CA ASN A 32 -2.53 -3.26 25.69
C ASN A 32 -1.05 -3.68 25.53
N GLY A 33 -0.41 -3.37 24.40
CA GLY A 33 0.99 -3.64 24.13
C GLY A 33 1.26 -5.10 23.75
N CYS A 34 0.27 -5.82 23.21
CA CYS A 34 0.47 -7.19 22.72
C CYS A 34 1.57 -7.21 21.65
N ASP A 35 2.45 -8.22 21.70
CA ASP A 35 3.57 -8.33 20.77
C ASP A 35 3.11 -8.70 19.36
N GLU A 36 2.13 -9.60 19.26
CA GLU A 36 1.54 -10.00 17.98
C GLU A 36 0.59 -8.92 17.46
N VAL A 37 0.69 -8.64 16.16
CA VAL A 37 -0.19 -7.74 15.42
C VAL A 37 -0.65 -8.48 14.15
N LEU A 38 -1.95 -8.77 14.08
CA LEU A 38 -2.56 -9.31 12.86
C LEU A 38 -3.01 -8.17 11.96
N ILE A 39 -2.70 -8.25 10.67
CA ILE A 39 -3.13 -7.26 9.66
C ILE A 39 -3.50 -7.96 8.36
N ASP A 40 -4.69 -7.67 7.84
CA ASP A 40 -5.09 -8.03 6.47
C ASP A 40 -4.47 -7.04 5.47
N ASP A 41 -3.70 -7.53 4.50
CA ASP A 41 -3.12 -6.67 3.45
C ASP A 41 -4.19 -5.86 2.70
N ALA A 42 -5.41 -6.41 2.57
CA ALA A 42 -6.52 -5.69 1.94
C ALA A 42 -7.01 -4.49 2.76
N LEU A 43 -6.83 -4.51 4.08
CA LEU A 43 -7.13 -3.35 4.93
C LEU A 43 -6.15 -2.23 4.60
N ILE A 44 -4.85 -2.53 4.55
CA ILE A 44 -3.82 -1.52 4.23
C ILE A 44 -4.05 -0.93 2.83
N ASP A 45 -4.35 -1.77 1.83
CA ASP A 45 -4.71 -1.32 0.49
C ASP A 45 -5.95 -0.41 0.48
N LEU A 46 -6.98 -0.75 1.26
CA LEU A 46 -8.19 0.07 1.40
C LEU A 46 -7.86 1.43 2.04
N LEU A 47 -7.08 1.45 3.12
CA LEU A 47 -6.72 2.69 3.81
C LEU A 47 -5.90 3.63 2.92
N GLU A 48 -4.98 3.09 2.12
CA GLU A 48 -4.21 3.86 1.12
C GLU A 48 -5.11 4.43 0.01
N LYS A 49 -6.15 3.69 -0.40
CA LYS A 49 -7.16 4.20 -1.35
C LYS A 49 -7.97 5.33 -0.75
N VAL A 50 -8.45 5.16 0.47
CA VAL A 50 -9.20 6.20 1.18
C VAL A 50 -8.33 7.45 1.35
N PHE A 51 -7.09 7.29 1.82
CA PHE A 51 -6.13 8.38 2.00
C PHE A 51 -5.98 9.21 0.71
N ARG A 52 -5.79 8.54 -0.43
CA ARG A 52 -5.65 9.18 -1.73
C ARG A 52 -6.94 9.86 -2.20
N VAL A 53 -8.07 9.16 -2.14
CA VAL A 53 -9.35 9.66 -2.68
C VAL A 53 -9.91 10.80 -1.83
N SER A 54 -9.58 10.83 -0.54
CA SER A 54 -9.93 11.95 0.33
C SER A 54 -8.97 13.14 0.21
N ASP A 55 -7.92 13.04 -0.62
CA ASP A 55 -6.80 13.98 -0.66
C ASP A 55 -6.22 14.27 0.74
N ALA A 56 -6.08 13.21 1.57
CA ALA A 56 -5.51 13.35 2.89
C ALA A 56 -4.02 13.68 2.81
N SER A 57 -3.54 14.50 3.75
CA SER A 57 -2.12 14.76 3.98
C SER A 57 -1.53 13.88 5.08
N SER A 58 -2.38 13.38 5.99
CA SER A 58 -1.99 12.47 7.08
C SER A 58 -3.21 11.72 7.61
N ALA A 59 -2.94 10.67 8.39
CA ALA A 59 -3.95 9.89 9.08
C ALA A 59 -3.49 9.56 10.51
N THR A 60 -4.43 9.20 11.38
CA THR A 60 -4.15 8.68 12.72
C THR A 60 -5.02 7.47 12.96
N VAL A 61 -4.38 6.31 13.10
CA VAL A 61 -5.03 5.08 13.52
C VAL A 61 -5.26 5.17 15.03
N ASN A 62 -6.53 5.29 15.43
CA ASN A 62 -6.90 5.26 16.83
C ASN A 62 -6.86 3.82 17.35
N ASP A 63 -7.36 2.85 16.59
CA ASP A 63 -7.39 1.47 17.05
C ASP A 63 -7.22 0.52 15.87
N GLY A 64 -6.21 -0.35 15.94
CA GLY A 64 -5.93 -1.35 14.91
C GLY A 64 -6.28 -2.75 15.40
N TYR A 65 -5.31 -3.67 15.39
CA TYR A 65 -5.49 -5.00 15.94
C TYR A 65 -5.83 -4.96 17.43
N ARG A 66 -6.77 -5.80 17.88
CA ARG A 66 -7.08 -5.98 19.32
C ARG A 66 -6.73 -7.39 19.74
N GLU A 67 -5.95 -7.54 20.81
CA GLU A 67 -5.70 -8.87 21.37
C GLU A 67 -7.03 -9.58 21.71
N PRO A 68 -7.31 -10.78 21.13
CA PRO A 68 -8.52 -11.52 21.40
C PRO A 68 -8.70 -11.87 22.88
N GLY A 69 -9.95 -11.93 23.34
CA GLY A 69 -10.29 -12.31 24.71
C GLY A 69 -10.60 -11.12 25.61
N ALA A 70 -10.01 -11.07 26.81
CA ALA A 70 -10.42 -10.13 27.85
C ALA A 70 -10.28 -8.66 27.43
N TYR A 71 -9.22 -8.33 26.68
CA TYR A 71 -8.99 -6.98 26.19
C TYR A 71 -10.05 -6.57 25.15
N CYS A 72 -10.18 -7.32 24.06
CA CYS A 72 -11.24 -7.12 23.05
C CYS A 72 -12.64 -7.02 23.69
N ARG A 73 -12.98 -7.93 24.63
CA ARG A 73 -14.29 -7.95 25.31
C ARG A 73 -14.54 -6.71 26.15
N SER A 74 -13.49 -6.09 26.71
CA SER A 74 -13.64 -4.86 27.49
C SER A 74 -14.00 -3.64 26.63
N ILE A 75 -13.73 -3.71 25.32
CA ILE A 75 -13.97 -2.62 24.36
C ILE A 75 -15.28 -2.84 23.60
N SER A 76 -15.43 -4.00 22.94
CA SER A 76 -16.58 -4.27 22.06
C SER A 76 -17.65 -5.17 22.69
N GLY A 77 -17.41 -5.71 23.90
CA GLY A 77 -18.28 -6.71 24.52
C GLY A 77 -18.15 -8.12 23.93
N LEU A 78 -17.32 -8.31 22.90
CA LEU A 78 -17.07 -9.59 22.23
C LEU A 78 -15.62 -10.05 22.42
N ASP A 79 -15.40 -11.37 22.42
CA ASP A 79 -14.04 -11.92 22.48
C ASP A 79 -13.25 -11.77 21.19
N LYS A 80 -13.98 -11.62 20.08
CA LYS A 80 -13.45 -11.46 18.73
C LYS A 80 -14.39 -10.56 17.93
N ASP A 81 -13.84 -9.49 17.40
CA ASP A 81 -14.43 -8.56 16.45
C ASP A 81 -13.44 -8.35 15.28
N ALA A 82 -13.76 -7.48 14.33
CA ALA A 82 -12.97 -7.36 13.10
C ALA A 82 -11.52 -6.91 13.41
N HIS A 83 -11.34 -6.10 14.47
CA HIS A 83 -10.03 -5.74 15.00
C HIS A 83 -9.27 -6.95 15.51
N ALA A 84 -9.92 -7.86 16.23
CA ALA A 84 -9.29 -9.08 16.75
C ALA A 84 -8.88 -10.09 15.66
N TYR A 85 -9.33 -9.90 14.43
CA TYR A 85 -8.86 -10.66 13.27
C TYR A 85 -7.86 -9.87 12.40
N GLY A 86 -7.48 -8.66 12.80
CA GLY A 86 -6.54 -7.82 12.03
C GLY A 86 -7.15 -7.21 10.77
N MET A 87 -8.48 -7.15 10.67
CA MET A 87 -9.18 -6.70 9.47
C MET A 87 -9.77 -5.30 9.60
N ALA A 88 -9.64 -4.66 10.76
CA ALA A 88 -10.28 -3.36 11.01
C ALA A 88 -9.29 -2.31 11.53
N ALA A 89 -9.60 -1.06 11.20
CA ALA A 89 -8.99 0.11 11.81
C ALA A 89 -10.06 1.17 12.12
N ASP A 90 -9.97 1.76 13.30
CA ASP A 90 -10.66 2.99 13.66
C ASP A 90 -9.68 4.14 13.39
N ILE A 91 -10.01 5.02 12.45
CA ILE A 91 -9.04 5.95 11.85
C ILE A 91 -9.62 7.33 11.63
N VAL A 92 -8.78 8.36 11.72
CA VAL A 92 -9.08 9.75 11.36
C VAL A 92 -8.15 10.16 10.22
N PHE A 93 -8.70 10.81 9.19
CA PHE A 93 -7.93 11.39 8.09
C PHE A 93 -7.91 12.92 8.20
N TYR A 94 -6.81 13.52 7.75
CA TYR A 94 -6.57 14.96 7.85
C TYR A 94 -6.18 15.53 6.49
N SER A 95 -6.64 16.75 6.22
CA SER A 95 -6.14 17.61 5.15
C SER A 95 -5.43 18.78 5.81
N ASP A 96 -4.12 18.83 5.67
CA ASP A 96 -3.21 19.67 6.46
C ASP A 96 -3.40 19.47 7.97
N ASN A 97 -4.01 20.45 8.65
CA ASN A 97 -4.29 20.41 10.09
C ASN A 97 -5.78 20.21 10.39
N ASP A 98 -6.62 20.12 9.37
CA ASP A 98 -8.07 20.00 9.52
C ASP A 98 -8.50 18.53 9.37
N VAL A 99 -9.43 18.12 10.22
CA VAL A 99 -10.02 16.77 10.15
C VAL A 99 -10.92 16.70 8.92
N ILE A 100 -10.72 15.67 8.09
CA ILE A 100 -11.67 15.34 7.02
C ILE A 100 -12.92 14.75 7.68
N PRO A 101 -14.13 15.27 7.42
CA PRO A 101 -15.34 14.79 8.08
C PRO A 101 -15.54 13.30 7.87
N GLY A 102 -15.82 12.54 8.94
CA GLY A 102 -16.04 11.10 8.85
C GLY A 102 -17.22 10.73 7.94
N SER A 103 -18.18 11.65 7.76
CA SER A 103 -19.28 11.46 6.80
C SER A 103 -18.79 11.38 5.35
N ILE A 104 -17.77 12.16 4.98
CA ILE A 104 -17.13 12.12 3.65
C ILE A 104 -16.35 10.81 3.52
N ILE A 105 -15.58 10.44 4.54
CA ILE A 105 -14.81 9.19 4.52
C ILE A 105 -15.72 7.96 4.41
N CYS A 106 -16.89 7.94 5.06
CA CYS A 106 -17.85 6.85 4.92
C CYS A 106 -18.38 6.71 3.49
N CYS A 107 -18.65 7.82 2.80
CA CYS A 107 -19.07 7.81 1.39
C CYS A 107 -17.92 7.32 0.48
N ILE A 108 -16.71 7.83 0.69
CA ILE A 108 -15.50 7.37 -0.03
C ILE A 108 -15.30 5.86 0.16
N ALA A 109 -15.34 5.37 1.39
CA ALA A 109 -15.16 3.96 1.69
C ALA A 109 -16.26 3.10 1.04
N GLN A 110 -17.51 3.57 1.01
CA GLN A 110 -18.60 2.89 0.33
C GLN A 110 -18.32 2.75 -1.17
N ASP A 111 -17.98 3.85 -1.84
CA ASP A 111 -17.72 3.83 -3.29
C ASP A 111 -16.47 3.02 -3.66
N LEU A 112 -15.50 2.93 -2.74
CA LEU A 112 -14.34 2.06 -2.85
C LEU A 112 -14.62 0.58 -2.60
N GLY A 113 -15.86 0.23 -2.22
CA GLY A 113 -16.30 -1.14 -1.98
C GLY A 113 -15.88 -1.70 -0.63
N CYS A 114 -15.67 -0.84 0.38
CA CYS A 114 -15.42 -1.27 1.75
C CYS A 114 -16.59 -2.11 2.26
N GLU A 115 -16.28 -3.24 2.87
CA GLU A 115 -17.27 -4.23 3.30
C GLU A 115 -17.84 -3.88 4.68
N GLY A 116 -17.07 -3.24 5.55
CA GLY A 116 -17.52 -2.79 6.85
C GLY A 116 -17.17 -1.33 7.12
N ILE A 117 -18.18 -0.51 7.41
CA ILE A 117 -18.02 0.93 7.65
C ILE A 117 -18.82 1.32 8.90
N GLY A 118 -18.15 1.92 9.88
CA GLY A 118 -18.78 2.47 11.07
C GLY A 118 -18.54 3.99 11.17
N TYR A 119 -19.61 4.78 11.21
CA TYR A 119 -19.48 6.22 11.44
C TYR A 119 -19.36 6.52 12.94
N MET A 120 -18.25 7.16 13.33
CA MET A 120 -17.94 7.52 14.72
C MET A 120 -17.75 9.04 14.90
N GLY A 121 -18.25 9.85 13.96
CA GLY A 121 -18.10 11.31 13.98
C GLY A 121 -16.91 11.75 13.15
N ASN A 122 -15.81 12.10 13.83
CA ASN A 122 -14.55 12.45 13.16
C ASN A 122 -13.72 11.22 12.78
N ALA A 123 -13.84 10.14 13.56
CA ALA A 123 -13.25 8.86 13.23
C ALA A 123 -14.25 8.01 12.42
N VAL A 124 -13.70 7.05 11.68
CA VAL A 124 -14.45 5.99 11.02
C VAL A 124 -13.86 4.64 11.35
N HIS A 125 -14.71 3.65 11.52
CA HIS A 125 -14.34 2.24 11.49
C HIS A 125 -14.34 1.77 10.05
N LEU A 126 -13.25 1.17 9.60
CA LEU A 126 -13.13 0.57 8.27
C LEU A 126 -12.61 -0.86 8.42
N ASP A 127 -13.28 -1.82 7.78
CA ASP A 127 -12.85 -3.20 7.87
C ASP A 127 -13.15 -4.05 6.61
N THR A 128 -12.33 -5.09 6.45
CA THR A 128 -12.37 -6.06 5.34
C THR A 128 -13.05 -7.38 5.75
N ARG A 129 -14.12 -7.31 6.55
CA ARG A 129 -14.83 -8.49 7.12
C ARG A 129 -15.16 -9.64 6.17
N GLY A 130 -15.29 -9.40 4.87
CA GLY A 130 -15.49 -10.46 3.88
C GLY A 130 -14.31 -11.42 3.73
N ASN A 131 -13.11 -11.03 4.19
CA ASN A 131 -11.89 -11.83 4.10
C ASN A 131 -11.68 -12.80 5.28
N GLY A 132 -12.28 -12.55 6.44
CA GLY A 132 -12.02 -13.32 7.67
C GLY A 132 -13.07 -14.37 8.04
N GLY A 133 -13.95 -14.75 7.11
CA GLY A 133 -14.94 -15.81 7.32
C GLY A 133 -16.07 -15.43 8.29
N TYR A 134 -16.38 -14.14 8.41
CA TYR A 134 -17.57 -13.69 9.13
C TYR A 134 -18.86 -14.29 8.53
N LYS A 135 -19.89 -14.45 9.36
CA LYS A 135 -21.22 -14.82 8.86
C LYS A 135 -21.85 -13.68 8.05
N ASN A 136 -21.46 -12.44 8.35
CA ASN A 136 -21.91 -11.25 7.66
C ASN A 136 -20.72 -10.53 7.02
N ASN A 137 -20.64 -10.61 5.69
CA ASN A 137 -19.54 -10.04 4.90
C ASN A 137 -19.82 -8.58 4.53
N HIS A 138 -20.86 -7.96 5.07
CA HIS A 138 -21.17 -6.56 4.81
C HIS A 138 -21.90 -5.89 5.99
N TRP A 139 -21.47 -4.70 6.40
CA TRP A 139 -22.16 -3.94 7.44
C TRP A 139 -21.81 -2.47 7.37
N TYR A 140 -22.84 -1.63 7.31
CA TYR A 140 -22.70 -0.21 7.56
C TYR A 140 -23.49 0.18 8.81
N GLY A 141 -22.88 0.97 9.69
CA GLY A 141 -23.50 1.38 10.95
C GLY A 141 -23.10 2.77 11.40
N ASP A 142 -24.07 3.55 11.86
CA ASP A 142 -23.82 4.73 12.68
C ASP A 142 -23.60 4.28 14.11
N GLU A 143 -22.34 4.31 14.57
CA GLU A 143 -21.95 3.83 15.89
C GLU A 143 -22.31 4.84 16.99
N ILE A 144 -22.42 6.13 16.65
CA ILE A 144 -22.87 7.17 17.59
C ILE A 144 -24.33 6.95 17.96
N LEU A 145 -25.16 6.65 16.97
CA LEU A 145 -26.60 6.48 17.14
C LEU A 145 -27.04 5.02 17.28
N SER A 146 -26.10 4.07 17.14
CA SER A 146 -26.36 2.62 17.15
C SER A 146 -27.42 2.21 16.12
N ARG A 147 -27.22 2.60 14.85
CA ARG A 147 -28.17 2.32 13.75
C ARG A 147 -27.47 1.63 12.59
N THR A 148 -28.18 0.75 11.90
CA THR A 148 -27.72 0.22 10.61
C THR A 148 -27.97 1.26 9.52
N VAL A 149 -26.99 1.42 8.64
CA VAL A 149 -27.07 2.27 7.45
C VAL A 149 -27.11 1.36 6.23
N SER A 150 -27.91 1.70 5.22
CA SER A 150 -27.96 0.93 3.96
C SER A 150 -27.13 1.58 2.86
N ASP A 151 -27.02 2.90 2.90
CA ASP A 151 -26.31 3.72 1.92
C ASP A 151 -25.86 5.02 2.60
N TRP A 152 -24.56 5.32 2.55
CA TRP A 152 -23.96 6.48 3.21
C TRP A 152 -24.23 7.80 2.49
N HIS A 153 -24.37 7.78 1.16
CA HIS A 153 -24.69 8.97 0.36
C HIS A 153 -26.10 9.46 0.70
N ASP A 154 -27.07 8.55 0.72
CA ASP A 154 -28.44 8.83 1.13
C ASP A 154 -28.50 9.25 2.61
N TYR A 155 -27.74 8.58 3.48
CA TYR A 155 -27.74 8.87 4.92
C TYR A 155 -27.26 10.29 5.24
N PHE A 156 -26.20 10.76 4.58
CA PHE A 156 -25.64 12.09 4.77
C PHE A 156 -26.15 13.14 3.77
N ALA A 157 -26.99 12.76 2.81
CA ALA A 157 -27.42 13.58 1.69
C ALA A 157 -26.24 14.15 0.87
N ILE A 158 -25.22 13.33 0.61
CA ILE A 158 -24.03 13.65 -0.17
C ILE A 158 -24.14 12.98 -1.55
N ASN A 159 -24.41 13.78 -2.58
CA ASN A 159 -24.60 13.26 -3.95
C ASN A 159 -23.29 13.12 -4.75
N GLU A 160 -22.16 13.52 -4.16
CA GLU A 160 -20.85 13.31 -4.77
C GLU A 160 -20.49 11.84 -4.66
N HIS A 161 -20.10 11.23 -5.78
CA HIS A 161 -19.56 9.88 -5.80
C HIS A 161 -18.06 9.95 -6.00
N PHE A 162 -17.36 9.23 -5.15
CA PHE A 162 -15.94 9.13 -5.09
C PHE A 162 -15.53 7.90 -5.88
N SER A 163 -14.36 7.94 -6.48
CA SER A 163 -13.83 6.73 -7.09
C SER A 163 -12.33 6.76 -6.94
N ASP A 164 -11.77 5.57 -6.80
CA ASP A 164 -10.33 5.39 -6.97
C ASP A 164 -9.88 5.79 -8.39
N ILE A 165 -10.84 5.97 -9.30
CA ILE A 165 -10.67 6.32 -10.71
C ILE A 165 -11.34 7.68 -10.99
N GLY A 166 -10.98 8.70 -10.20
CA GLY A 166 -11.20 10.09 -10.58
C GLY A 166 -11.70 11.01 -9.47
N ASN A 167 -10.75 11.64 -8.75
CA ASN A 167 -10.64 13.10 -8.67
C ASN A 167 -9.31 13.62 -8.09
N SER A 168 -8.17 12.98 -8.41
CA SER A 168 -6.84 13.54 -8.12
C SER A 168 -5.84 12.94 -9.13
N LEU A 169 -5.27 13.61 -10.14
CA LEU A 169 -5.16 15.03 -10.47
C LEU A 169 -4.99 15.96 -9.26
N ILE A 170 -4.13 15.61 -8.31
CA ILE A 170 -2.82 16.22 -8.03
C ILE A 170 -2.23 15.52 -6.79
N PHE A 171 -1.23 14.66 -6.98
CA PHE A 171 -0.12 14.59 -6.02
C PHE A 171 1.17 14.83 -6.80
N GLU A 172 1.92 15.84 -6.36
CA GLU A 172 3.11 16.35 -7.02
C GLU A 172 4.26 15.34 -6.97
N GLY A 173 4.36 14.51 -7.99
CA GLY A 173 5.62 14.04 -8.53
C GLY A 173 6.04 14.88 -9.74
N GLY A 174 5.86 16.21 -9.71
CA GLY A 174 6.27 17.09 -10.80
C GLY A 174 5.64 16.78 -12.17
N ASN A 175 4.45 17.33 -12.40
CA ASN A 175 4.05 17.94 -13.68
C ASN A 175 4.14 17.09 -14.98
N ILE A 176 3.47 15.93 -15.08
CA ILE A 176 3.26 15.25 -16.39
C ILE A 176 1.81 14.78 -16.65
N MET A 177 0.94 14.67 -15.63
CA MET A 177 -0.34 13.94 -15.78
C MET A 177 -1.57 14.77 -16.22
N ASN A 178 -1.41 16.05 -16.58
CA ASN A 178 -2.54 16.93 -16.94
C ASN A 178 -2.62 17.30 -18.43
N ARG A 179 -2.10 16.46 -19.32
CA ARG A 179 -2.25 16.62 -20.77
C ARG A 179 -2.76 15.33 -21.40
N ALA A 180 -3.51 15.47 -22.49
CA ALA A 180 -3.55 14.42 -23.51
C ALA A 180 -2.09 14.17 -23.93
N ILE A 181 -1.49 13.15 -23.33
CA ILE A 181 -0.10 12.79 -23.56
C ILE A 181 -0.06 12.00 -24.86
N SER A 182 0.77 12.46 -25.78
CA SER A 182 0.96 11.74 -27.04
C SER A 182 1.61 10.38 -26.74
N PRO A 183 1.47 9.39 -27.65
CA PRO A 183 2.16 8.11 -27.52
C PRO A 183 3.66 8.25 -27.23
N GLU A 184 4.31 9.31 -27.73
CA GLU A 184 5.71 9.63 -27.45
C GLU A 184 5.96 10.07 -26.00
N GLN A 185 5.04 10.82 -25.39
CA GLN A 185 5.13 11.25 -24.00
C GLN A 185 4.81 10.10 -23.03
N LEU A 186 3.84 9.25 -23.39
CA LEU A 186 3.57 8.00 -22.68
C LEU A 186 4.78 7.06 -22.74
N LYS A 187 5.41 6.94 -23.92
CA LYS A 187 6.67 6.22 -24.08
C LYS A 187 7.79 6.83 -23.26
N TYR A 188 7.88 8.16 -23.13
CA TYR A 188 8.84 8.80 -22.24
C TYR A 188 8.58 8.50 -20.75
N GLU A 189 7.34 8.49 -20.28
CA GLU A 189 7.00 8.13 -18.90
C GLU A 189 7.24 6.67 -18.59
N VAL A 190 6.78 5.77 -19.47
CA VAL A 190 7.15 4.36 -19.40
C VAL A 190 8.67 4.30 -19.41
N ASN A 191 9.39 4.94 -20.31
CA ASN A 191 10.86 4.93 -20.31
C ASN A 191 11.50 5.49 -19.02
N ARG A 192 10.93 6.53 -18.41
CA ARG A 192 11.38 7.14 -17.15
C ARG A 192 11.24 6.17 -15.98
N TYR A 193 10.17 5.38 -15.94
CA TYR A 193 9.92 4.36 -14.91
C TYR A 193 10.46 2.96 -15.26
N ALA A 194 10.68 2.67 -16.56
CA ALA A 194 10.72 1.30 -17.11
C ALA A 194 11.96 0.97 -17.95
N LEU A 195 12.82 1.92 -18.33
CA LEU A 195 13.96 1.61 -19.23
C LEU A 195 14.98 0.61 -18.64
N THR A 196 14.99 0.36 -17.33
CA THR A 196 15.98 -0.54 -16.72
C THR A 196 15.41 -1.79 -16.06
N VAL A 197 14.21 -1.75 -15.50
CA VAL A 197 13.66 -2.92 -14.78
C VAL A 197 12.67 -3.69 -15.66
N LEU A 198 11.64 -3.03 -16.19
CA LEU A 198 10.63 -3.71 -17.02
C LEU A 198 11.23 -4.24 -18.32
N GLY A 199 12.00 -3.41 -19.04
CA GLY A 199 12.71 -3.80 -20.27
C GLY A 199 13.64 -5.02 -20.11
N ARG A 200 14.21 -5.22 -18.91
CA ARG A 200 15.15 -6.31 -18.62
C ARG A 200 14.50 -7.52 -17.96
N GLU A 201 13.44 -7.33 -17.17
CA GLU A 201 12.86 -8.36 -16.30
C GLU A 201 11.46 -8.81 -16.73
N ILE A 202 10.65 -7.97 -17.40
CA ILE A 202 9.22 -8.24 -17.65
C ILE A 202 8.75 -7.99 -19.10
N GLY A 203 9.55 -7.39 -19.99
CA GLY A 203 9.22 -7.16 -21.40
C GLY A 203 9.56 -5.73 -21.89
N ASP A 204 9.55 -5.49 -23.20
CA ASP A 204 9.94 -4.18 -23.73
C ASP A 204 8.93 -3.06 -23.41
N ALA A 205 9.44 -1.83 -23.31
CA ALA A 205 8.63 -0.65 -22.98
C ALA A 205 7.50 -0.39 -24.00
N ASP A 206 7.72 -0.75 -25.27
CA ASP A 206 6.76 -0.50 -26.35
C ASP A 206 5.49 -1.37 -26.18
N THR A 207 5.66 -2.61 -25.71
CA THR A 207 4.57 -3.51 -25.37
C THR A 207 3.69 -2.93 -24.25
N TYR A 208 4.30 -2.37 -23.20
CA TYR A 208 3.54 -1.80 -22.09
C TYR A 208 2.82 -0.50 -22.47
N VAL A 209 3.43 0.32 -23.32
CA VAL A 209 2.77 1.50 -23.91
C VAL A 209 1.53 1.09 -24.69
N GLU A 210 1.60 0.01 -25.48
CA GLU A 210 0.45 -0.52 -26.22
C GLU A 210 -0.65 -1.03 -25.27
N LEU A 211 -0.29 -1.82 -24.26
CA LEU A 211 -1.26 -2.35 -23.28
C LEU A 211 -1.96 -1.24 -22.47
N LEU A 212 -1.21 -0.22 -22.04
CA LEU A 212 -1.74 0.93 -21.30
C LEU A 212 -2.63 1.81 -22.18
N SER A 213 -2.20 2.08 -23.42
CA SER A 213 -2.97 2.93 -24.35
C SER A 213 -4.25 2.26 -24.87
N THR A 214 -4.30 0.93 -24.90
CA THR A 214 -5.48 0.14 -25.29
C THR A 214 -6.40 -0.21 -24.12
N GLY A 215 -5.99 0.11 -22.87
CA GLY A 215 -6.73 -0.24 -21.65
C GLY A 215 -6.73 -1.73 -21.32
N GLN A 216 -5.88 -2.52 -21.97
CA GLN A 216 -5.69 -3.95 -21.65
C GLN A 216 -4.87 -4.16 -20.36
N LEU A 217 -4.16 -3.12 -19.94
CA LEU A 217 -3.46 -3.02 -18.68
C LEU A 217 -3.75 -1.64 -18.11
N ASP A 218 -4.09 -1.56 -16.83
CA ASP A 218 -4.20 -0.28 -16.13
C ASP A 218 -2.90 0.07 -15.41
N TRP A 219 -2.78 1.33 -15.01
CA TRP A 219 -1.58 1.83 -14.34
C TRP A 219 -1.34 1.24 -12.95
N TYR A 220 -2.40 0.78 -12.26
CA TYR A 220 -2.26 0.14 -10.96
C TYR A 220 -1.57 -1.22 -11.11
N GLU A 221 -2.06 -2.06 -12.03
CA GLU A 221 -1.47 -3.36 -12.34
C GLU A 221 -0.06 -3.20 -12.95
N PHE A 222 0.18 -2.17 -13.77
CA PHE A 222 1.53 -1.84 -14.26
C PHE A 222 2.49 -1.48 -13.11
N THR A 223 2.06 -0.61 -12.19
CA THR A 223 2.88 -0.16 -11.05
C THR A 223 3.13 -1.29 -10.06
N LYS A 224 2.13 -2.15 -9.83
CA LYS A 224 2.26 -3.36 -9.04
C LYS A 224 3.32 -4.30 -9.61
N ARG A 225 3.28 -4.57 -10.92
CA ARG A 225 4.30 -5.41 -11.59
C ARG A 225 5.69 -4.79 -11.52
N LEU A 226 5.77 -3.47 -11.63
CA LEU A 226 7.03 -2.74 -11.45
C LEU A 226 7.56 -2.91 -10.02
N GLN A 227 6.71 -2.77 -9.00
CA GLN A 227 7.07 -2.94 -7.60
C GLN A 227 7.50 -4.37 -7.28
N GLU A 228 6.77 -5.38 -7.78
CA GLU A 228 7.15 -6.79 -7.65
C GLU A 228 8.52 -7.08 -8.26
N SER A 229 8.84 -6.42 -9.39
CA SER A 229 10.13 -6.54 -10.05
C SER A 229 11.25 -5.78 -9.34
N GLU A 230 10.97 -4.60 -8.81
CA GLU A 230 11.88 -3.86 -7.92
C GLU A 230 12.29 -4.73 -6.73
N GLU A 231 11.31 -5.32 -6.03
CA GLU A 231 11.57 -6.18 -4.90
C GLU A 231 12.32 -7.46 -5.30
N ALA A 232 12.04 -8.02 -6.48
CA ALA A 232 12.80 -9.14 -7.01
C ALA A 232 14.28 -8.78 -7.28
N VAL A 233 14.56 -7.59 -7.85
CA VAL A 233 15.93 -7.12 -8.09
C VAL A 233 16.65 -6.86 -6.76
N LYS A 234 15.99 -6.20 -5.79
CA LYS A 234 16.57 -5.99 -4.45
C LYS A 234 16.88 -7.30 -3.73
N ARG A 235 16.00 -8.31 -3.83
CA ARG A 235 16.24 -9.66 -3.31
C ARG A 235 17.43 -10.31 -4.01
N TRP A 236 17.53 -10.20 -5.34
CA TRP A 236 18.67 -10.71 -6.09
C TRP A 236 19.99 -10.03 -5.67
N ILE A 237 20.01 -8.71 -5.50
CA ILE A 237 21.17 -7.98 -4.97
C ILE A 237 21.55 -8.53 -3.60
N LYS A 238 20.59 -8.64 -2.68
CA LYS A 238 20.83 -9.13 -1.31
C LYS A 238 21.39 -10.54 -1.28
N TYR A 239 20.72 -11.48 -1.94
CA TYR A 239 21.04 -12.90 -1.80
C TYR A 239 22.15 -13.33 -2.76
N THR A 240 22.08 -12.95 -4.04
CA THR A 240 23.09 -13.39 -5.01
C THR A 240 24.37 -12.57 -4.93
N LEU A 241 24.28 -11.24 -4.90
CA LEU A 241 25.49 -10.43 -4.95
C LEU A 241 26.18 -10.35 -3.58
N PHE A 242 25.45 -10.04 -2.53
CA PHE A 242 26.07 -9.90 -1.21
C PHE A 242 26.22 -11.22 -0.47
N ALA A 243 25.16 -12.02 -0.35
CA ALA A 243 25.24 -13.24 0.45
C ALA A 243 26.07 -14.33 -0.25
N ASP A 244 25.80 -14.64 -1.53
CA ASP A 244 26.48 -15.73 -2.23
C ASP A 244 27.90 -15.37 -2.69
N ILE A 245 28.09 -14.18 -3.30
CA ILE A 245 29.40 -13.79 -3.86
C ILE A 245 30.31 -13.17 -2.80
N LEU A 246 29.80 -12.24 -1.99
CA LEU A 246 30.61 -11.56 -0.96
C LEU A 246 30.59 -12.25 0.41
N GLY A 247 29.75 -13.27 0.60
CA GLY A 247 29.68 -14.02 1.84
C GLY A 247 29.14 -13.23 3.02
N ARG A 248 28.37 -12.14 2.79
CA ARG A 248 27.85 -11.28 3.87
C ARG A 248 26.42 -10.79 3.60
N ILE A 249 25.72 -10.45 4.68
CA ILE A 249 24.40 -9.83 4.59
C ILE A 249 24.57 -8.30 4.52
N PRO A 250 24.05 -7.61 3.50
CA PRO A 250 24.16 -6.17 3.37
C PRO A 250 23.10 -5.45 4.20
N ALA A 251 23.34 -4.18 4.53
CA ALA A 251 22.31 -3.30 5.09
C ALA A 251 21.29 -2.90 4.01
N GLN A 252 20.07 -2.56 4.42
CA GLN A 252 19.01 -2.17 3.49
C GLN A 252 19.39 -0.95 2.63
N SER A 253 20.12 0.02 3.21
CA SER A 253 20.64 1.17 2.49
C SER A 253 21.61 0.80 1.37
N GLU A 254 22.40 -0.25 1.54
CA GLU A 254 23.37 -0.73 0.56
C GLU A 254 22.67 -1.47 -0.60
N ILE A 255 21.60 -2.22 -0.28
CA ILE A 255 20.72 -2.83 -1.29
C ILE A 255 20.04 -1.73 -2.12
N ASN A 256 19.45 -0.73 -1.45
CA ASN A 256 18.74 0.36 -2.11
C ASN A 256 19.69 1.19 -3.00
N TRP A 257 20.92 1.41 -2.55
CA TRP A 257 21.93 2.11 -3.34
C TRP A 257 22.31 1.34 -4.60
N TRP A 258 22.59 0.03 -4.51
CA TRP A 258 22.91 -0.77 -5.69
C TRP A 258 21.73 -0.95 -6.64
N TYR A 259 20.51 -1.01 -6.10
CA TYR A 259 19.30 -0.96 -6.91
C TYR A 259 19.23 0.36 -7.70
N ALA A 260 19.48 1.50 -7.05
CA ALA A 260 19.53 2.79 -7.74
C ALA A 260 20.58 2.81 -8.86
N GLN A 261 21.79 2.29 -8.63
CA GLN A 261 22.81 2.19 -9.69
C GLN A 261 22.35 1.29 -10.84
N TYR A 262 21.77 0.14 -10.54
CA TYR A 262 21.25 -0.80 -11.55
C TYR A 262 20.14 -0.18 -12.42
N VAL A 263 19.33 0.69 -11.83
CA VAL A 263 18.25 1.42 -12.49
C VAL A 263 18.76 2.61 -13.32
N LEU A 264 19.80 3.31 -12.86
CA LEU A 264 20.33 4.50 -13.53
C LEU A 264 21.29 4.18 -14.69
N HIS A 265 21.98 3.04 -14.61
CA HIS A 265 23.07 2.68 -15.53
C HIS A 265 22.67 1.52 -16.46
N TYR A 266 22.43 1.84 -17.72
CA TYR A 266 21.94 0.85 -18.71
C TYR A 266 22.97 -0.25 -19.03
N GLU A 267 24.25 0.02 -18.79
CA GLU A 267 25.37 -0.91 -18.91
C GLU A 267 25.44 -1.92 -17.75
N LEU A 268 24.87 -1.58 -16.59
CA LEU A 268 24.83 -2.46 -15.43
C LEU A 268 23.72 -3.52 -15.59
N ASN A 269 24.10 -4.68 -16.12
CA ASN A 269 23.24 -5.87 -16.14
C ASN A 269 23.65 -6.89 -15.06
N LYS A 270 22.76 -7.86 -14.78
CA LYS A 270 22.98 -8.88 -13.74
C LYS A 270 24.31 -9.62 -13.91
N SER A 271 24.66 -9.97 -15.15
CA SER A 271 25.91 -10.68 -15.44
C SER A 271 27.16 -9.84 -15.17
N LEU A 272 27.15 -8.56 -15.53
CA LEU A 272 28.26 -7.64 -15.25
C LEU A 272 28.42 -7.45 -13.74
N MET A 273 27.33 -7.19 -13.03
CA MET A 273 27.35 -7.02 -11.58
C MET A 273 27.86 -8.27 -10.86
N CYS A 274 27.34 -9.46 -11.17
CA CYS A 274 27.84 -10.71 -10.58
C CYS A 274 29.35 -10.87 -10.79
N ARG A 275 29.84 -10.60 -12.00
CA ARG A 275 31.27 -10.71 -12.32
C ARG A 275 32.10 -9.70 -11.50
N ARG A 276 31.69 -8.44 -11.49
CA ARG A 276 32.46 -7.34 -10.89
C ARG A 276 32.43 -7.37 -9.36
N PHE A 277 31.30 -7.77 -8.78
CA PHE A 277 31.21 -8.08 -7.34
C PHE A 277 32.19 -9.18 -6.95
N ALA A 278 32.32 -10.24 -7.76
CA ALA A 278 33.23 -11.35 -7.49
C ALA A 278 34.72 -10.97 -7.69
N GLU A 279 35.02 -10.07 -8.62
CA GLU A 279 36.38 -9.63 -8.94
C GLU A 279 36.94 -8.68 -7.87
N ASN A 280 36.27 -7.54 -7.64
CA ASN A 280 36.68 -6.54 -6.66
C ASN A 280 35.52 -5.58 -6.36
N TYR A 281 34.76 -5.90 -5.31
CA TYR A 281 33.60 -5.13 -4.89
C TYR A 281 33.92 -3.65 -4.61
N GLU A 282 34.95 -3.36 -3.82
CA GLU A 282 35.24 -1.99 -3.41
C GLU A 282 35.64 -1.12 -4.61
N ALA A 283 36.52 -1.62 -5.48
CA ALA A 283 36.88 -0.90 -6.70
C ALA A 283 35.67 -0.69 -7.63
N PHE A 284 34.80 -1.69 -7.74
CA PHE A 284 33.58 -1.55 -8.54
C PHE A 284 32.59 -0.57 -7.92
N ARG A 285 32.46 -0.54 -6.59
CA ARG A 285 31.61 0.42 -5.88
C ARG A 285 32.12 1.85 -6.06
N ASP A 286 33.44 2.06 -5.92
CA ASP A 286 34.10 3.37 -6.05
C ASP A 286 33.92 4.01 -7.43
N GLU A 287 33.63 3.23 -8.48
CA GLU A 287 33.32 3.76 -9.82
C GLU A 287 31.97 4.52 -9.88
N TYR A 288 31.10 4.32 -8.89
CA TYR A 288 29.73 4.86 -8.85
C TYR A 288 29.44 5.70 -7.59
N ILE A 289 30.45 6.02 -6.78
CA ILE A 289 30.41 6.98 -5.65
C ILE A 289 30.76 8.39 -6.14
#